data_AF-A0A7S4R3V3-F1
#
_entry.id   AF-A0A7S4R3V3-F1
#
_cell.length_a   1.000
_cell.length_b   1.000
_cell.length_c   1.000
_cell.angle_alpha   90.00
_cell.angle_beta   90.00
_cell.angle_gamma   90.00
#
_symmetry.space_group_name_H-M   'P 1'
#
loop_
_entity.id
_entity.type
_entity.pdbx_description
1 polymer ?
#
loop_
_entity_poly.entity_id
_entity_poly.type
_entity_poly.pdbx_seq_one_letter_code
_entity_poly.pdbx_strand_id
1 'polypeptide(L)'
;AIGGGTILTLPILASLTYTTYQYTTTPNDQISKLHTPKSIYYQSLTNLIMTQLGQRSNKTFQSSCANAASENEALLLSICKKHESTEYGKQQNLKSITSRNDFRKHHPLTNHDHYQPN
;
A
#
# COMPACT_ATOMS: atom_id res chain seq x y z
N ALA A 1 -1.72 17.92 -21.43
CA ALA A 1 -0.62 16.98 -21.15
C ALA A 1 -1.03 15.61 -21.70
N ILE A 2 -0.10 14.95 -22.40
CA ILE A 2 -0.32 13.83 -23.31
C ILE A 2 -1.01 12.67 -22.60
N GLY A 3 -2.08 12.18 -23.24
CA GLY A 3 -3.11 11.34 -22.65
C GLY A 3 -2.62 9.98 -22.16
N GLY A 4 -3.17 9.56 -21.02
CA GLY A 4 -2.92 8.23 -20.42
C GLY A 4 -3.32 7.04 -21.30
N GLY A 5 -3.87 7.27 -22.49
CA GLY A 5 -4.17 6.22 -23.47
C GLY A 5 -2.93 5.66 -24.17
N THR A 6 -1.86 6.43 -24.40
CA THR A 6 -0.69 5.96 -25.17
C THR A 6 0.31 5.16 -24.34
N ILE A 7 0.38 5.40 -23.03
CA ILE A 7 1.36 4.72 -22.15
C ILE A 7 0.94 3.27 -21.86
N LEU A 8 -0.35 2.97 -21.91
CA LEU A 8 -0.87 1.62 -21.60
C LEU A 8 -1.04 0.75 -22.84
N THR A 9 -1.26 1.34 -24.02
CA THR A 9 -1.48 0.57 -25.24
C THR A 9 -0.23 -0.14 -25.73
N LEU A 10 0.94 0.48 -25.62
CA LEU A 10 2.20 -0.10 -26.11
C LEU A 10 2.59 -1.43 -25.42
N PRO A 11 2.63 -1.55 -24.08
CA PRO A 11 2.99 -2.81 -23.43
C PRO A 11 1.92 -3.90 -23.59
N ILE A 12 0.64 -3.53 -23.64
CA ILE A 12 -0.46 -4.46 -23.92
C ILE A 12 -0.34 -4.99 -25.35
N LEU A 13 -0.16 -4.10 -26.33
CA LEU A 13 -0.07 -4.44 -27.74
C LEU A 13 1.21 -5.23 -28.03
N ALA A 14 2.35 -4.87 -27.42
CA ALA A 14 3.60 -5.62 -27.52
C ALA A 14 3.46 -7.03 -26.91
N SER A 15 2.81 -7.16 -25.75
CA SER A 15 2.56 -8.47 -25.13
C SER A 15 1.59 -9.30 -25.96
N LEU A 16 0.51 -8.70 -26.48
CA LEU A 16 -0.45 -9.38 -27.37
C LEU A 16 0.19 -9.80 -28.69
N THR A 17 0.99 -8.94 -29.33
CA THR A 17 1.66 -9.26 -30.60
C THR A 17 2.74 -10.31 -30.42
N TYR A 18 3.56 -10.21 -29.37
CA TYR A 18 4.56 -11.23 -29.04
C TYR A 18 3.94 -12.58 -28.73
N THR A 19 2.83 -12.62 -27.98
CA THR A 19 2.15 -13.87 -27.61
C THR A 19 1.35 -14.47 -28.77
N THR A 20 0.71 -13.65 -29.61
CA THR A 20 0.06 -14.15 -30.85
C THR A 20 1.09 -14.68 -31.84
N TYR A 21 2.25 -14.04 -31.98
CA TYR A 21 3.36 -14.56 -32.78
C TYR A 21 3.88 -15.90 -32.25
N GLN A 22 4.05 -16.05 -30.94
CA GLN A 22 4.42 -17.34 -30.33
C GLN A 22 3.34 -18.41 -30.54
N TYR A 23 2.05 -18.05 -30.40
CA TYR A 23 0.93 -18.98 -30.61
C TYR A 23 0.86 -19.49 -32.06
N THR A 24 1.10 -18.63 -33.05
CA THR A 24 1.07 -19.04 -34.47
C THR A 24 2.30 -19.83 -34.90
N THR A 25 3.43 -19.69 -34.20
CA THR A 25 4.69 -20.38 -34.51
C THR A 25 4.90 -21.66 -33.70
N THR A 26 4.11 -21.88 -32.63
CA THR A 26 4.19 -23.09 -31.81
C THR A 26 3.42 -24.25 -32.44
N PRO A 27 4.03 -25.43 -32.60
CA PRO A 27 3.34 -26.64 -33.04
C PRO A 27 2.13 -27.00 -32.14
N ASN A 28 0.99 -27.37 -32.76
CA ASN A 28 -0.29 -27.60 -32.06
C ASN A 28 -0.24 -28.68 -30.96
N ASP A 29 0.72 -29.61 -31.03
CA ASP A 29 0.97 -30.68 -30.07
C ASP A 29 1.60 -30.19 -28.75
N GLN A 30 2.15 -28.96 -28.73
CA GLN A 30 2.76 -28.34 -27.55
C GLN A 30 1.87 -27.28 -26.88
N ILE A 31 0.71 -26.95 -27.48
CA ILE A 31 -0.20 -25.94 -26.96
C ILE A 31 -1.13 -26.59 -25.92
N SER A 32 -0.93 -26.27 -24.63
CA SER A 32 -1.82 -26.76 -23.57
C SER A 32 -3.26 -26.26 -23.78
N LYS A 33 -4.25 -27.11 -23.49
CA LYS A 33 -5.69 -26.79 -23.62
C LYS A 33 -6.15 -25.56 -22.83
N LEU A 34 -5.35 -25.09 -21.86
CA LEU A 34 -5.63 -23.95 -21.00
C LEU A 34 -5.11 -22.62 -21.58
N HIS A 35 -4.28 -22.65 -22.63
CA HIS A 35 -3.77 -21.48 -23.33
C HIS A 35 -4.74 -21.03 -24.45
N THR A 36 -5.97 -20.68 -24.05
CA THR A 36 -6.89 -19.99 -24.95
C THR A 36 -6.46 -18.52 -25.11
N PRO A 37 -6.58 -17.88 -26.29
CA PRO A 37 -6.27 -16.44 -26.45
C PRO A 37 -7.01 -15.54 -25.44
N LYS A 38 -8.19 -15.97 -24.98
CA LYS A 38 -8.95 -15.32 -23.91
C LYS A 38 -8.21 -15.33 -22.56
N SER A 39 -7.58 -16.45 -22.16
CA SER A 39 -6.85 -16.52 -20.89
C SER A 39 -5.60 -15.64 -20.91
N ILE A 40 -4.89 -15.58 -22.05
CA ILE A 40 -3.73 -14.71 -22.27
C ILE A 40 -4.11 -13.22 -22.17
N TYR A 41 -5.25 -12.84 -22.76
CA TYR A 41 -5.77 -11.47 -22.65
C TYR A 41 -6.02 -11.07 -21.19
N TYR A 42 -6.72 -11.91 -20.42
CA TYR A 42 -6.99 -11.60 -19.01
C TYR A 42 -5.71 -11.57 -18.17
N GLN A 43 -4.76 -12.47 -18.43
CA GLN A 43 -3.47 -12.47 -17.73
C GLN A 43 -2.69 -11.18 -17.99
N SER A 44 -2.65 -10.72 -19.24
CA SER A 44 -1.97 -9.48 -19.62
C SER A 44 -2.63 -8.25 -18.97
N LEU A 45 -3.97 -8.20 -19.00
CA LEU A 45 -4.73 -7.14 -18.35
C LEU A 45 -4.51 -7.13 -16.83
N THR A 46 -4.54 -8.31 -16.20
CA THR A 46 -4.33 -8.45 -14.75
C THR A 46 -2.93 -8.01 -14.34
N ASN A 47 -1.89 -8.44 -15.07
CA ASN A 47 -0.51 -8.03 -14.81
C ASN A 47 -0.32 -6.53 -14.91
N LEU A 48 -0.96 -5.87 -15.89
CA LEU A 48 -0.91 -4.43 -16.03
C LEU A 48 -1.57 -3.71 -14.86
N ILE A 49 -2.78 -4.14 -14.46
CA ILE A 49 -3.49 -3.57 -13.31
C ILE A 49 -2.65 -3.73 -12.05
N MET A 50 -2.13 -4.93 -11.79
CA MET A 50 -1.29 -5.22 -10.62
C MET A 50 -0.01 -4.39 -10.61
N THR A 51 0.63 -4.21 -11.77
CA THR A 51 1.84 -3.38 -11.90
C THR A 51 1.54 -1.92 -11.57
N GLN A 52 0.43 -1.37 -12.06
CA GLN A 52 0.04 0.00 -11.74
C GLN A 52 -0.27 0.18 -10.25
N LEU A 53 -1.00 -0.76 -9.66
CA LEU A 53 -1.31 -0.75 -8.21
C LEU A 53 -0.01 -0.82 -7.40
N GLY A 54 0.92 -1.71 -7.78
CA GLY A 54 2.23 -1.82 -7.15
C GLY A 54 3.05 -0.55 -7.26
N GLN A 55 3.11 0.08 -8.44
CA GLN A 55 3.81 1.35 -8.64
C GLN A 55 3.21 2.48 -7.79
N ARG A 56 1.88 2.57 -7.72
CA ARG A 56 1.17 3.56 -6.89
C ARG A 56 1.46 3.34 -5.42
N SER A 57 1.34 2.10 -4.94
CA SER A 57 1.64 1.72 -3.56
C SER A 57 3.09 2.03 -3.20
N ASN A 58 4.05 1.73 -4.09
CA ASN A 58 5.47 2.02 -3.86
C ASN A 58 5.74 3.52 -3.78
N LYS A 59 5.11 4.34 -4.65
CA LYS A 59 5.22 5.81 -4.55
C LYS A 59 4.68 6.33 -3.22
N THR A 60 3.52 5.84 -2.78
CA THR A 60 2.97 6.21 -1.47
C THR A 60 3.92 5.78 -0.35
N PHE A 61 4.40 4.55 -0.37
CA PHE A 61 5.36 4.04 0.61
C PHE A 61 6.63 4.90 0.69
N GLN A 62 7.24 5.21 -0.46
CA GLN A 62 8.42 6.08 -0.52
C GLN A 62 8.14 7.47 0.05
N SER A 63 6.98 8.06 -0.27
CA SER A 63 6.55 9.35 0.28
C SER A 63 6.38 9.31 1.80
N SER A 64 5.77 8.23 2.33
CA SER A 64 5.62 8.04 3.76
C SER A 64 6.96 7.80 4.45
N CYS A 65 7.90 7.07 3.82
CA CYS A 65 9.26 6.92 4.33
C CYS A 65 10.04 8.24 4.35
N ALA A 66 9.92 9.05 3.30
CA ALA A 66 10.57 10.36 3.22
C ALA A 66 10.07 11.32 4.33
N ASN A 67 8.80 11.19 4.73
CA ASN A 67 8.17 12.00 5.76
C ASN A 67 7.88 11.23 7.06
N ALA A 68 8.63 10.16 7.33
CA ALA A 68 8.32 9.21 8.40
C ALA A 68 8.17 9.86 9.78
N ALA A 69 8.95 10.90 10.08
CA ALA A 69 8.84 11.62 11.35
C ALA A 69 7.47 12.30 11.50
N SER A 70 7.00 12.97 10.44
CA SER A 70 5.70 13.66 10.42
C SER A 70 4.54 12.66 10.45
N GLU A 71 4.64 11.57 9.69
CA GLU A 71 3.62 10.51 9.65
C GLU A 71 3.47 9.83 11.02
N ASN A 72 4.58 9.52 11.68
CA ASN A 72 4.57 8.92 13.01
C ASN A 72 4.02 9.88 14.08
N GLU A 73 4.32 11.19 13.98
CA GLU A 73 3.74 12.19 14.89
C GLU A 73 2.24 12.35 14.67
N ALA A 74 1.78 12.41 13.42
CA ALA A 74 0.35 12.44 13.11
C ALA A 74 -0.37 11.19 13.64
N LEU A 75 0.24 10.01 13.47
CA LEU A 75 -0.27 8.75 14.03
C LEU A 75 -0.36 8.81 15.55
N LEU A 76 0.70 9.24 16.25
CA LEU A 76 0.71 9.38 17.71
C LEU A 76 -0.43 10.29 18.21
N LEU A 77 -0.58 11.47 17.60
CA LEU A 77 -1.63 12.42 17.97
C LEU A 77 -3.03 11.87 17.68
N SER A 78 -3.19 11.13 16.59
CA SER A 78 -4.47 10.48 16.27
C SER A 78 -4.86 9.43 17.32
N ILE A 79 -3.89 8.67 17.84
CA ILE A 79 -4.11 7.68 18.90
C ILE A 79 -4.45 8.39 20.21
N CYS A 80 -3.69 9.42 20.59
CA CYS A 80 -3.97 10.19 21.81
C CYS A 80 -5.38 10.78 21.78
N LYS A 81 -5.77 11.40 20.67
CA LYS A 81 -7.11 11.98 20.48
C LYS A 81 -8.21 10.93 20.50
N LYS A 82 -8.00 9.78 19.85
CA LYS A 82 -8.98 8.69 19.82
C LYS A 82 -9.26 8.12 21.22
N HIS A 83 -8.24 8.12 22.08
CA HIS A 83 -8.30 7.48 23.40
C HIS A 83 -8.36 8.47 24.57
N GLU A 84 -8.52 9.77 24.32
CA GLU A 84 -8.51 10.82 25.35
C GLU A 84 -9.59 10.63 26.43
N SER A 85 -10.72 10.01 26.08
CA SER A 85 -11.89 9.84 26.95
C SER A 85 -11.88 8.53 27.75
N THR A 86 -10.94 7.62 27.46
CA THR A 86 -10.75 6.37 28.21
C THR A 86 -10.30 6.66 29.64
N GLU A 87 -10.47 5.71 30.57
CA GLU A 87 -10.01 5.91 31.96
C GLU A 87 -8.51 6.20 32.01
N TYR A 88 -7.71 5.43 31.29
CA TYR A 88 -6.28 5.68 31.14
C TYR A 88 -6.00 7.04 30.50
N GLY A 89 -6.72 7.39 29.43
CA GLY A 89 -6.54 8.65 28.71
C GLY A 89 -6.81 9.88 29.57
N LYS A 90 -7.79 9.80 30.47
CA LYS A 90 -8.09 10.81 31.48
C LYS A 90 -7.02 10.87 32.56
N GLN A 91 -6.58 9.71 33.08
CA GLN A 91 -5.54 9.61 34.10
C GLN A 91 -4.20 10.20 33.63
N GLN A 92 -3.80 9.93 32.38
CA GLN A 92 -2.55 10.43 31.79
C GLN A 92 -2.74 11.76 31.03
N ASN A 93 -3.92 12.37 31.10
CA ASN A 93 -4.26 13.63 30.45
C ASN A 93 -3.85 13.71 28.96
N LEU A 94 -4.16 12.66 28.18
CA LEU A 94 -3.76 12.56 26.77
C LEU A 94 -4.30 13.69 25.90
N LYS A 95 -5.41 14.32 26.31
CA LYS A 95 -6.01 15.49 25.66
C LYS A 95 -5.07 16.70 25.57
N SER A 96 -4.16 16.83 26.54
CA SER A 96 -3.20 17.96 26.60
C SER A 96 -2.00 17.81 25.66
N ILE A 97 -1.83 16.63 25.05
CA ILE A 97 -0.67 16.32 24.22
C ILE A 97 -0.88 16.86 22.81
N THR A 98 -0.03 17.82 22.42
CA THR A 98 -0.11 18.49 21.11
C THR A 98 1.06 18.19 20.18
N SER A 99 2.14 17.62 20.73
CA SER A 99 3.33 17.24 19.97
C SER A 99 3.94 15.95 20.52
N ARG A 100 4.79 15.32 19.70
CA ARG A 100 5.62 14.18 20.14
C ARG A 100 6.50 14.54 21.34
N ASN A 101 6.98 15.78 21.42
CA ASN A 101 7.83 16.22 22.52
C ASN A 101 7.03 16.33 23.83
N ASP A 102 5.78 16.81 23.75
CA ASP A 102 4.89 16.87 24.92
C ASP A 102 4.57 15.47 25.43
N PHE A 103 4.30 14.52 24.52
CA PHE A 103 4.09 13.13 24.88
C PHE A 103 5.28 12.57 25.66
N ARG A 104 6.51 12.79 25.17
CA ARG A 104 7.73 12.30 25.83
C ARG A 104 7.99 12.93 27.21
N LYS A 105 7.52 14.15 27.43
CA LYS A 105 7.71 14.86 28.71
C LYS A 105 6.69 14.45 29.77
N HIS A 106 5.45 14.21 29.36
CA HIS A 106 4.33 14.01 30.28
C HIS A 106 3.96 12.54 30.45
N HIS A 107 4.17 11.70 29.43
CA HIS A 107 3.80 10.30 29.48
C HIS A 107 4.99 9.45 29.98
N PRO A 108 4.82 8.67 31.07
CA PRO A 108 5.88 7.80 31.55
C PRO A 108 6.14 6.66 30.55
N LEU A 109 7.37 6.11 30.57
CA LEU A 109 7.63 4.83 29.94
C LEU A 109 6.96 3.74 30.79
N THR A 110 6.00 3.05 30.20
CA THR A 110 5.19 2.05 30.89
C THR A 110 5.77 0.65 30.65
N ASN A 111 5.55 -0.22 31.62
CA ASN A 111 5.76 -1.66 31.50
C ASN A 111 4.41 -2.38 31.60
N HIS A 112 4.41 -3.70 31.50
CA HIS A 112 3.18 -4.48 31.61
C HIS A 112 2.47 -4.28 32.97
N ASP A 113 3.25 -4.22 34.06
CA ASP A 113 2.71 -4.09 35.42
C ASP A 113 1.95 -2.79 35.64
N HIS A 114 2.33 -1.71 34.93
CA HIS A 114 1.64 -0.42 34.95
C HIS A 114 0.15 -0.50 34.54
N TYR A 115 -0.21 -1.51 33.74
CA TYR A 115 -1.57 -1.70 33.24
C TYR A 115 -2.37 -2.73 34.03
N GLN A 116 -1.79 -3.37 35.04
CA GLN A 116 -2.54 -4.30 35.87
C GLN A 116 -3.61 -3.53 36.65
N PRO A 117 -4.87 -4.01 36.65
CA PRO A 117 -5.89 -3.44 37.50
C PRO A 117 -5.48 -3.64 38.97
N ASN A 118 -5.47 -2.56 39.74
CA ASN A 118 -5.32 -2.61 41.19
C ASN A 118 -6.51 -3.31 41.85
#